data_AF-A0A2T0SQH7-F1
#
_entry.id   AF-A0A2T0SQH7-F1
#
_cell.length_a   1.000
_cell.length_b   1.000
_cell.length_c   1.000
_cell.angle_alpha   90.00
_cell.angle_beta   90.00
_cell.angle_gamma   90.00
#
_symmetry.space_group_name_H-M   'P 1'
#
loop_
_entity.id
_entity.type
_entity.pdbx_description
1 polymer ?
#
loop_
_entity_poly.entity_id
_entity_poly.type
_entity_poly.pdbx_seq_one_letter_code
_entity_poly.pdbx_strand_id
1 'polypeptide(L)' 'MPESLDVALYRIVQEMLTNALRHGDLSGVDVELSFTGDTLALTTSNPVPAATPDRPAGWRASAAVPGCSTA' A
#
# COMPACT_ATOMS: atom_id res chain seq x y z
N MET A 1 22.56 1.06 12.15
CA MET A 1 21.66 0.05 11.56
C MET A 1 22.46 -0.71 10.51
N PRO A 2 22.23 -2.01 10.30
CA PRO A 2 22.92 -2.72 9.23
C PRO A 2 22.53 -2.09 7.87
N GLU A 3 23.50 -1.82 6.99
CA GLU A 3 23.27 -1.08 5.72
C GLU A 3 22.16 -1.68 4.85
N SER A 4 21.97 -3.00 4.92
CA SER A 4 20.91 -3.71 4.21
C SER A 4 19.49 -3.29 4.65
N LEU A 5 19.32 -2.97 5.93
CA LEU A 5 18.04 -2.51 6.47
C LEU A 5 17.71 -1.10 5.94
N ASP A 6 18.69 -0.19 5.92
CA ASP A 6 18.49 1.18 5.47
C ASP A 6 18.09 1.23 3.98
N VAL A 7 18.73 0.39 3.14
CA VAL A 7 18.36 0.24 1.73
C VAL A 7 16.95 -0.34 1.57
N ALA A 8 16.59 -1.34 2.36
CA ALA A 8 15.26 -1.94 2.33
C ALA A 8 14.18 -0.93 2.72
N LEU A 9 14.40 -0.18 3.80
CA LEU A 9 13.50 0.89 4.26
C LEU A 9 13.33 1.96 3.19
N TYR A 10 14.43 2.42 2.59
CA TYR A 10 14.37 3.42 1.54
C TYR A 10 13.55 2.94 0.33
N ARG A 11 13.68 1.66 -0.05
CA ARG A 11 12.87 1.07 -1.12
C ARG A 11 11.38 1.01 -0.75
N ILE A 12 11.05 0.61 0.48
CA ILE A 12 9.66 0.56 0.94
C ILE A 12 9.07 1.97 0.92
N VAL A 13 9.76 2.97 1.48
CA VAL A 13 9.29 4.36 1.49
C VAL A 13 9.11 4.89 0.07
N GLN A 14 10.06 4.66 -0.84
CA GLN A 14 9.93 5.10 -2.23
C GLN A 14 8.72 4.48 -2.94
N GLU A 15 8.49 3.18 -2.75
CA GLU A 15 7.33 2.51 -3.34
C GLU A 15 6.02 3.04 -2.75
N MET A 16 5.96 3.26 -1.44
CA MET A 16 4.78 3.84 -0.78
C MET A 16 4.48 5.25 -1.29
N LEU A 17 5.49 6.10 -1.45
CA LEU A 17 5.34 7.45 -2.02
C LEU A 17 4.90 7.38 -3.49
N THR A 18 5.46 6.45 -4.26
CA THR A 18 5.06 6.24 -5.66
C THR A 18 3.61 5.79 -5.75
N ASN A 19 3.17 4.90 -4.86
CA ASN A 19 1.78 4.47 -4.76
C ASN A 19 0.85 5.61 -4.35
N ALA A 20 1.25 6.45 -3.39
CA ALA A 20 0.48 7.64 -3.00
C ALA A 20 0.38 8.65 -4.17
N LEU A 21 1.44 8.85 -4.94
CA LEU A 21 1.41 9.71 -6.14
C LEU A 21 0.55 9.12 -7.27
N ARG A 22 0.55 7.80 -7.42
CA ARG A 22 -0.16 7.11 -8.51
C ARG A 22 -1.65 6.92 -8.21
N HIS A 23 -1.98 6.69 -6.95
CA HIS A 23 -3.31 6.24 -6.52
C HIS A 23 -3.96 7.15 -5.47
N GLY A 24 -3.23 8.09 -4.88
CA GLY A 24 -3.77 9.08 -3.96
C GLY A 24 -4.47 10.22 -4.69
N ASP A 25 -5.13 11.09 -3.91
CA ASP A 25 -5.80 12.29 -4.43
C ASP A 25 -4.86 13.51 -4.59
N LEU A 26 -3.57 13.30 -4.35
CA LEU A 26 -2.49 14.29 -4.42
C LEU A 26 -2.56 15.41 -3.36
N SER A 27 -3.42 15.29 -2.34
CA SER A 27 -3.53 16.28 -1.26
C SER A 27 -2.43 16.18 -0.19
N GLY A 28 -1.77 15.01 -0.10
CA GLY A 28 -0.68 14.79 0.83
C GLY A 28 -0.48 13.31 1.16
N VAL A 29 0.62 13.02 1.84
CA VAL A 29 0.91 11.72 2.42
C VAL A 29 1.55 11.93 3.79
N ASP A 30 1.00 11.26 4.79
CA ASP A 30 1.58 11.18 6.13
C ASP A 30 2.44 9.93 6.22
N VAL A 31 3.65 10.08 6.78
CA VAL A 31 4.60 8.99 6.98
C VAL A 31 5.06 9.02 8.43
N GLU A 32 4.85 7.92 9.14
CA GLU A 32 5.25 7.74 10.52
C GLU A 32 6.23 6.57 10.65
N LEU A 33 7.32 6.81 11.38
CA LEU A 33 8.35 5.81 11.67
C LEU A 33 8.51 5.70 13.19
N SER A 34 8.30 4.50 13.72
CA SER A 34 8.45 4.21 15.14
C SER A 34 9.46 3.09 15.35
N PHE A 35 10.33 3.28 16.35
CA PHE A 35 11.34 2.31 16.77
C PHE A 35 11.02 1.86 18.19
N THR A 36 10.87 0.55 18.39
CA THR A 36 10.64 -0.05 19.71
C THR A 36 11.55 -1.26 19.87
N GLY A 37 12.62 -1.11 20.67
CA GLY A 37 13.68 -2.10 20.78
C GLY A 37 14.28 -2.43 19.41
N ASP A 38 14.17 -3.68 18.99
CA ASP A 38 14.66 -4.18 17.70
C ASP A 38 13.58 -4.16 16.59
N THR A 39 12.42 -3.56 16.86
CA THR A 39 11.31 -3.45 15.90
C THR A 39 11.25 -2.05 15.31
N LEU A 40 11.12 -1.98 13.99
CA LEU A 40 10.79 -0.76 13.25
C LEU A 40 9.41 -0.94 12.62
N ALA A 41 8.51 0.01 12.87
CA ALA A 41 7.22 0.10 12.20
C ALA A 41 7.15 1.38 11.36
N LEU A 42 6.80 1.20 10.08
CA LEU A 42 6.57 2.27 9.11
C LEU A 42 5.09 2.27 8.74
N THR A 43 4.42 3.40 8.96
CA THR A 43 3.01 3.59 8.60
C THR A 43 2.92 4.73 7.60
N THR A 44 2.13 4.55 6.54
CA THR A 44 1.79 5.64 5.63
C THR A 44 0.30 5.75 5.46
N SER A 45 -0.20 6.98 5.42
CA SER A 45 -1.60 7.29 5.18
C SER A 45 -1.69 8.36 4.10
N ASN A 46 -2.46 8.08 3.05
CA ASN A 46 -2.82 9.09 2.07
C ASN A 46 -4.30 8.93 1.71
N PRO A 47 -5.03 10.04 1.55
CA PRO A 47 -6.36 9.99 0.96
C PRO A 47 -6.28 9.49 -0.49
N VAL A 48 -7.33 8.76 -0.89
CA VAL A 48 -7.50 8.20 -2.23
C VAL A 48 -8.71 8.85 -2.90
N PRO A 49 -8.69 9.04 -4.23
CA PRO A 49 -9.83 9.60 -4.94
C PRO A 49 -11.07 8.75 -4.69
N ALA A 50 -12.23 9.40 -4.53
CA ALA A 50 -13.49 8.69 -4.53
C ALA A 50 -13.59 7.89 -5.83
N ALA A 51 -13.91 6.60 -5.74
CA ALA A 51 -14.06 5.76 -6.91
C ALA A 51 -15.15 6.36 -7.80
N THR A 52 -14.78 6.92 -8.95
CA THR A 52 -15.76 7.19 -10.01
C THR A 52 -16.31 5.84 -10.44
N PRO A 53 -17.62 5.60 -10.35
CA PRO A 53 -18.22 4.35 -10.81
C PRO A 53 -18.23 4.38 -12.34
N ASP A 54 -17.06 4.26 -12.96
CA ASP A 54 -16.98 4.00 -14.40
C ASP A 54 -16.61 2.53 -14.58
N ARG A 55 -17.65 1.71 -14.55
CA ARG A 55 -17.57 0.33 -15.01
C ARG A 55 -18.61 0.17 -16.12
N PRO A 56 -18.22 0.10 -17.39
CA PRO A 56 -19.08 -0.52 -18.38
C PRO A 56 -19.36 -1.96 -17.92
N ALA A 57 -20.66 -2.31 -17.86
CA ALA A 57 -21.14 -3.64 -17.51
C ALA A 57 -20.62 -4.67 -18.51
N GLY A 58 -19.41 -5.19 -18.29
CA GLY A 58 -18.79 -6.08 -19.28
C GLY A 58 -17.61 -6.92 -18.82
N TRP A 59 -17.06 -6.70 -17.62
CA TRP A 59 -16.03 -7.62 -17.12
C TRP A 59 -16.71 -8.82 -16.44
N ARG A 60 -16.58 -10.00 -17.05
CA ARG A 60 -16.87 -11.28 -16.40
C ARG A 60 -15.96 -11.36 -15.18
N ALA A 61 -16.54 -11.24 -13.99
CA ALA A 61 -15.83 -11.59 -12.77
C ALA A 61 -15.32 -13.03 -12.94
N SER A 62 -14.00 -13.20 -12.90
CA SER A 62 -13.39 -14.52 -12.74
C SER A 62 -14.07 -15.15 -11.53
N ALA A 63 -14.80 -16.23 -11.79
CA ALA A 63 -15.53 -16.97 -10.79
C ALA A 63 -14.61 -17.27 -9.62
N ALA A 64 -15.12 -17.05 -8.41
CA ALA A 64 -14.51 -17.58 -7.20
C ALA A 64 -14.12 -19.04 -7.44
N VAL A 65 -12.86 -19.40 -7.18
CA VAL A 65 -12.46 -20.80 -7.13
C VAL A 65 -13.18 -21.42 -5.92
N PRO A 66 -14.15 -22.33 -6.10
CA PRO A 66 -14.79 -22.99 -4.97
C PRO A 66 -13.78 -23.99 -4.42
N GLY A 67 -13.30 -23.80 -3.19
CA GLY A 67 -12.48 -24.81 -2.52
C GLY A 67 -11.46 -24.36 -1.48
N CYS A 68 -11.28 -23.06 -1.21
CA CYS A 68 -10.37 -22.65 -0.13
C CYS A 68 -11.07 -22.75 1.23
N SER A 69 -11.19 -23.98 1.73
CA SER A 69 -11.55 -24.27 3.13
C SER A 69 -10.31 -24.09 3.99
N THR A 70 -10.32 -23.12 4.90
CA THR A 70 -9.37 -23.05 6.01
C THR A 70 -9.71 -24.17 7.00
N ALA A 71 -8.79 -25.11 7.15
CA ALA A 71 -8.74 -26.01 8.31
C ALA A 71 -8.11 -25.29 9.50
#